data_AF-A0A3D2XFN9-F1
#
_entry.id   AF-A0A3D2XFN9-F1
#
_cell.length_a   1.000
_cell.length_b   1.000
_cell.length_c   1.000
_cell.angle_alpha   90.00
_cell.angle_beta   90.00
_cell.angle_gamma   90.00
#
_symmetry.space_group_name_H-M   'P 1'
#
loop_
_entity.id
_entity.type
_entity.pdbx_description
1 polymer ?
#
loop_
_entity_poly.entity_id
_entity_poly.type
_entity_poly.pdbx_seq_one_letter_code
_entity_poly.pdbx_strand_id
1 'polypeptide(L)'
;MKQCVVVLCVLLFPVLANSQGISNGTSLQSVLDQLYRDMMPLCKGLIGTARLVGGFGALWYIGLRVWRHIAAAEPVDVYGLLRPFVLGFCILIFPSVIDLINGILQPVVKATAVMESGTTDAMRAYFRQQRGGSFMEALSPINWIREAFRELLELVYQGVALIINVIRTFYLIVLAIIGPIVFGLSIYDGFQHLITVWLARYINVFLWLPVANIFGAIIA
;
A
#
# COMPACT_ATOMS: atom_id res chain seq x y z
N MET A 1 54.90 12.66 -5.19
CA MET A 1 54.79 11.46 -4.34
C MET A 1 53.55 11.41 -3.45
N LYS A 2 52.99 12.54 -2.97
CA LYS A 2 51.77 12.55 -2.13
C LYS A 2 50.46 12.22 -2.89
N GLN A 3 50.36 12.55 -4.17
CA GLN A 3 49.15 12.30 -4.97
C GLN A 3 48.98 10.84 -5.42
N CYS A 4 50.08 10.11 -5.60
CA CYS A 4 50.02 8.68 -5.93
C CYS A 4 49.50 7.82 -4.76
N VAL A 5 49.73 8.26 -3.51
CA VAL A 5 49.26 7.56 -2.30
C VAL A 5 47.74 7.66 -2.16
N VAL A 6 47.15 8.82 -2.50
CA VAL A 6 45.69 9.02 -2.42
C VAL A 6 44.95 8.19 -3.47
N VAL A 7 45.48 8.12 -4.70
CA VAL A 7 44.89 7.31 -5.78
C VAL A 7 44.97 5.81 -5.47
N LEU A 8 46.06 5.35 -4.85
CA LEU A 8 46.22 3.96 -4.41
C LEU A 8 45.25 3.59 -3.27
N CYS A 9 44.98 4.51 -2.34
CA CYS A 9 44.00 4.32 -1.28
C CYS A 9 42.55 4.27 -1.79
N VAL A 10 42.22 5.03 -2.84
CA VAL A 10 40.88 5.01 -3.48
C VAL A 10 40.65 3.75 -4.31
N LEU A 11 41.70 3.23 -4.97
CA LEU A 11 41.64 1.97 -5.71
C LEU A 11 41.63 0.71 -4.82
N LEU A 12 42.13 0.79 -3.59
CA LEU A 12 42.11 -0.29 -2.60
C LEU A 12 40.87 -0.30 -1.70
N PHE A 13 40.10 0.78 -1.68
CA PHE A 13 38.83 0.89 -0.95
C PHE A 13 37.78 -0.19 -1.32
N PRO A 14 37.62 -0.62 -2.58
CA PRO A 14 36.68 -1.70 -2.93
C PRO A 14 37.13 -3.09 -2.44
N VAL A 15 38.42 -3.30 -2.17
CA VAL A 15 38.94 -4.60 -1.69
C VAL A 15 38.81 -4.72 -0.16
N LEU A 16 38.81 -3.59 0.55
CA LEU A 16 38.48 -3.56 1.99
C LEU A 16 36.96 -3.56 2.22
N ALA A 17 36.18 -3.08 1.25
CA ALA A 17 34.72 -3.18 1.21
C ALA A 17 34.23 -4.56 0.68
N ASN A 18 34.93 -5.64 1.02
CA ASN A 18 34.34 -6.96 0.97
C ASN A 18 33.25 -7.01 2.05
N SER A 19 31.98 -6.77 1.65
CA SER A 19 30.86 -7.25 2.45
C SER A 19 31.02 -8.76 2.53
N GLN A 20 31.47 -9.26 3.69
CA GLN A 20 31.47 -10.67 3.98
C GLN A 20 30.05 -11.17 3.77
N GLY A 21 29.84 -11.87 2.66
CA GLY A 21 28.60 -12.57 2.40
C GLY A 21 28.41 -13.56 3.54
N ILE A 22 27.38 -13.33 4.34
CA ILE A 22 26.85 -14.37 5.21
C ILE A 22 26.39 -15.50 4.28
N SER A 23 27.24 -16.52 4.24
CA SER A 23 27.06 -17.79 3.59
C SER A 23 25.85 -18.50 4.22
N ASN A 24 24.64 -18.10 3.85
CA ASN A 24 23.42 -18.93 3.88
C ASN A 24 22.23 -18.16 3.26
N GLY A 25 22.12 -18.18 1.93
CA GLY A 25 20.84 -18.26 1.18
C GLY A 25 19.62 -17.41 1.54
N THR A 26 19.71 -16.35 2.33
CA THR A 26 18.55 -15.52 2.70
C THR A 26 18.73 -14.12 2.11
N SER A 27 18.38 -14.02 0.82
CA SER A 27 18.19 -12.73 0.17
C SER A 27 17.17 -11.90 0.95
N LEU A 28 17.17 -10.57 0.76
CA LEU A 28 16.12 -9.69 1.28
C LEU A 28 14.70 -10.21 0.97
N GLN A 29 14.58 -10.99 -0.12
CA GLN A 29 13.43 -11.81 -0.50
C GLN A 29 12.99 -12.80 0.59
N SER A 30 13.92 -13.51 1.25
CA SER A 30 13.67 -14.42 2.38
C SER A 30 13.24 -13.69 3.65
N VAL A 31 13.76 -12.50 3.92
CA VAL A 31 13.35 -11.69 5.09
C VAL A 31 11.96 -11.10 4.85
N LEU A 32 11.67 -10.69 3.61
CA LEU A 32 10.35 -10.25 3.19
C LEU A 32 9.34 -11.42 3.14
N ASP A 33 9.77 -12.62 2.72
CA ASP A 33 8.98 -13.86 2.78
C ASP A 33 8.79 -14.36 4.21
N GLN A 34 9.74 -14.12 5.13
CA GLN A 34 9.59 -14.38 6.56
C GLN A 34 8.59 -13.41 7.18
N LEU A 35 8.68 -12.10 6.89
CA LEU A 35 7.68 -11.13 7.33
C LEU A 35 6.29 -11.44 6.74
N TYR A 36 6.20 -11.84 5.46
CA TYR A 36 4.95 -12.25 4.83
C TYR A 36 4.37 -13.54 5.44
N ARG A 37 5.23 -14.52 5.76
CA ARG A 37 4.84 -15.76 6.46
C ARG A 37 4.46 -15.53 7.92
N ASP A 38 5.10 -14.59 8.61
CA ASP A 38 4.80 -14.24 10.00
C ASP A 38 3.55 -13.35 10.11
N MET A 39 3.17 -12.63 9.06
CA MET A 39 1.95 -11.81 9.00
C MET A 39 0.69 -12.59 8.54
N MET A 40 0.85 -13.68 7.77
CA MET A 40 -0.24 -14.54 7.30
C MET A 40 -1.12 -15.19 8.39
N PRO A 41 -0.59 -15.67 9.53
CA PRO A 41 -1.41 -16.31 10.57
C PRO A 41 -2.23 -15.31 11.41
N LEU A 42 -1.84 -14.03 11.47
CA LEU A 42 -2.60 -13.01 12.21
C LEU A 42 -3.96 -12.73 11.56
N CYS A 43 -4.04 -12.69 10.23
CA CYS A 43 -5.33 -12.63 9.51
C CYS A 43 -6.23 -13.85 9.82
N LYS A 44 -5.65 -15.05 9.90
CA LYS A 44 -6.41 -16.29 10.14
C LYS A 44 -7.03 -16.32 11.54
N GLY A 45 -6.28 -15.90 12.56
CA GLY A 45 -6.81 -15.76 13.92
C GLY A 45 -7.90 -14.69 14.02
N LEU A 46 -7.72 -13.56 13.31
CA LEU A 46 -8.65 -12.44 13.35
C LEU A 46 -9.98 -12.69 12.65
N ILE A 47 -9.96 -13.41 11.52
CA ILE A 47 -11.20 -13.86 10.85
C ILE A 47 -11.98 -14.81 11.77
N GLY A 48 -11.28 -15.69 12.50
CA GLY A 48 -11.90 -16.56 13.50
C GLY A 48 -12.59 -15.77 14.62
N THR A 49 -11.89 -14.81 15.22
CA THR A 49 -12.47 -13.94 16.27
C THR A 49 -13.60 -13.07 15.75
N ALA A 50 -13.47 -12.51 14.54
CA ALA A 50 -14.53 -11.76 13.90
C ALA A 50 -15.81 -12.59 13.66
N ARG A 51 -15.67 -13.85 13.24
CA ARG A 51 -16.82 -14.76 13.09
C ARG A 51 -17.49 -15.06 14.42
N LEU A 52 -16.72 -15.22 15.50
CA LEU A 52 -17.27 -15.45 16.83
C LEU A 52 -18.02 -14.22 17.35
N VAL A 53 -17.40 -13.05 17.30
CA VAL A 53 -18.01 -11.78 17.75
C VAL A 53 -19.22 -11.44 16.90
N GLY A 54 -19.13 -11.65 15.58
CA GLY A 54 -20.23 -11.40 14.66
C GLY A 54 -21.37 -12.41 14.78
N GLY A 55 -21.06 -13.69 14.99
CA GLY A 55 -22.07 -14.74 15.21
C GLY A 55 -22.82 -14.54 16.52
N PHE A 56 -22.11 -14.20 17.61
CA PHE A 56 -22.74 -13.82 18.87
C PHE A 56 -23.60 -12.56 18.71
N GLY A 57 -23.08 -11.54 18.02
CA GLY A 57 -23.82 -10.32 17.71
C GLY A 57 -25.08 -10.60 16.91
N ALA A 58 -25.02 -11.48 15.91
CA ALA A 58 -26.16 -11.87 15.08
C ALA A 58 -27.24 -12.59 15.91
N LEU A 59 -26.86 -13.54 16.76
CA LEU A 59 -27.78 -14.23 17.68
C LEU A 59 -28.47 -13.24 18.61
N TRP A 60 -27.70 -12.35 19.24
CA TRP A 60 -28.23 -11.32 20.14
C TRP A 60 -29.19 -10.36 19.42
N TYR A 61 -28.80 -9.91 18.23
CA TYR A 61 -29.59 -9.02 17.38
C TYR A 61 -30.95 -9.62 17.03
N ILE A 62 -30.94 -10.85 16.52
CA ILE A 62 -32.13 -11.58 16.10
C ILE A 62 -33.00 -11.86 17.33
N GLY A 63 -32.41 -12.31 18.43
CA GLY A 63 -33.13 -12.60 19.68
C GLY A 63 -33.91 -11.40 20.21
N LEU A 64 -33.27 -10.23 20.32
CA LEU A 64 -33.94 -9.03 20.83
C LEU A 64 -35.03 -8.51 19.88
N ARG A 65 -34.81 -8.56 18.57
CA ARG A 65 -35.79 -8.09 17.60
C ARG A 65 -36.99 -9.01 17.51
N VAL A 66 -36.75 -10.31 17.41
CA VAL A 66 -37.81 -11.32 17.31
C VAL A 66 -38.66 -11.32 18.58
N TRP A 67 -38.05 -11.20 19.76
CA TRP A 67 -38.80 -11.08 21.03
C TRP A 67 -39.78 -9.90 21.01
N ARG A 68 -39.33 -8.73 20.54
CA ARG A 68 -40.18 -7.54 20.44
C ARG A 68 -41.36 -7.75 19.47
N HIS A 69 -41.14 -8.40 18.34
CA HIS A 69 -42.20 -8.70 17.37
C HIS A 69 -43.20 -9.73 17.93
N ILE A 70 -42.72 -10.74 18.66
CA ILE A 70 -43.59 -11.72 19.33
C ILE A 70 -44.42 -11.03 20.43
N ALA A 71 -43.81 -10.17 21.24
CA ALA A 71 -44.51 -9.47 22.32
C ALA A 71 -45.54 -8.45 21.81
N ALA A 72 -45.32 -7.86 20.63
CA ALA A 72 -46.24 -6.91 20.01
C ALA A 72 -47.32 -7.57 19.13
N ALA A 73 -47.25 -8.89 18.90
CA ALA A 73 -48.09 -9.63 17.96
C ALA A 73 -48.10 -9.05 16.52
N GLU A 74 -47.06 -8.30 16.17
CA GLU A 74 -46.86 -7.76 14.83
C GLU A 74 -46.09 -8.77 13.95
N PRO A 75 -46.36 -8.83 12.64
CA PRO A 75 -45.58 -9.64 11.73
C PRO A 75 -44.09 -9.24 11.77
N VAL A 76 -43.21 -10.22 11.64
CA VAL A 76 -41.75 -10.01 11.75
C VAL A 76 -41.24 -9.22 10.54
N ASP A 77 -40.52 -8.13 10.79
CA ASP A 77 -39.86 -7.36 9.74
C ASP A 77 -38.56 -8.05 9.28
N VAL A 78 -38.65 -8.74 8.15
CA VAL A 78 -37.55 -9.50 7.54
C VAL A 78 -36.41 -8.56 7.10
N TYR A 79 -36.71 -7.33 6.69
CA TYR A 79 -35.68 -6.39 6.22
C TYR A 79 -34.70 -6.02 7.32
N GLY A 80 -35.23 -5.78 8.53
CA GLY A 80 -34.42 -5.54 9.70
C GLY A 80 -33.55 -6.74 10.07
N LEU A 81 -34.04 -7.96 9.82
CA LEU A 81 -33.37 -9.21 10.20
C LEU A 81 -32.30 -9.66 9.19
N LEU A 82 -32.39 -9.22 7.93
CA LEU A 82 -31.44 -9.58 6.87
C LEU A 82 -30.01 -9.06 7.14
N ARG A 83 -29.91 -7.90 7.82
CA ARG A 83 -28.65 -7.19 8.09
C ARG A 83 -27.53 -8.08 8.69
N PRO A 84 -27.72 -8.76 9.84
CA PRO A 84 -26.71 -9.65 10.41
C PRO A 84 -26.30 -10.78 9.46
N PHE A 85 -27.20 -11.27 8.60
CA PHE A 85 -26.88 -12.33 7.62
C PHE A 85 -25.99 -11.81 6.49
N VAL A 86 -26.26 -10.62 5.94
CA VAL A 86 -25.42 -10.01 4.91
C VAL A 86 -24.02 -9.75 5.46
N LEU A 87 -23.92 -9.21 6.67
CA LEU A 87 -22.64 -8.96 7.32
C LEU A 87 -21.90 -10.26 7.66
N GLY A 88 -22.60 -11.27 8.17
CA GLY A 88 -22.04 -12.60 8.40
C GLY A 88 -21.51 -13.24 7.12
N PHE A 89 -22.24 -13.11 6.01
CA PHE A 89 -21.79 -13.54 4.69
C PHE A 89 -20.52 -12.79 4.27
N CYS A 90 -20.49 -11.46 4.40
CA CYS A 90 -19.30 -10.65 4.11
C CYS A 90 -18.07 -11.07 4.95
N ILE A 91 -18.24 -11.52 6.20
CA ILE A 91 -17.14 -12.03 7.04
C ILE A 91 -16.64 -13.39 6.53
N LEU A 92 -17.54 -14.25 6.04
CA LEU A 92 -17.15 -15.55 5.48
C LEU A 92 -16.31 -15.40 4.20
N ILE A 93 -16.74 -14.51 3.31
CA ILE A 93 -16.08 -14.22 2.03
C ILE A 93 -15.17 -12.98 2.10
N PHE A 94 -14.70 -12.61 3.29
CA PHE A 94 -13.93 -11.37 3.49
C PHE A 94 -12.72 -11.20 2.55
N PRO A 95 -11.90 -12.24 2.26
CA PRO A 95 -10.82 -12.11 1.29
C PRO A 95 -11.31 -11.63 -0.08
N SER A 96 -12.43 -12.17 -0.56
CA SER A 96 -13.04 -11.76 -1.82
C SER A 96 -13.58 -10.33 -1.80
N VAL A 97 -14.01 -9.82 -0.64
CA VAL A 97 -14.42 -8.41 -0.49
C VAL A 97 -13.24 -7.47 -0.69
N ILE A 98 -12.07 -7.80 -0.12
CA ILE A 98 -10.84 -7.03 -0.32
C ILE A 98 -10.40 -7.10 -1.78
N ASP A 99 -10.45 -8.27 -2.40
CA ASP A 99 -10.10 -8.44 -3.82
C ASP A 99 -11.02 -7.63 -4.72
N LEU A 100 -12.31 -7.54 -4.39
CA LEU A 100 -13.27 -6.71 -5.12
C LEU A 100 -12.93 -5.22 -5.00
N ILE A 101 -12.66 -4.73 -3.79
CA ILE A 101 -12.28 -3.33 -3.55
C ILE A 101 -11.00 -3.01 -4.34
N ASN A 102 -10.00 -3.88 -4.26
CA ASN A 102 -8.76 -3.73 -5.02
C ASN A 102 -9.02 -3.78 -6.53
N GLY A 103 -9.84 -4.71 -7.01
CA GLY A 103 -10.20 -4.82 -8.43
C GLY A 103 -10.83 -3.53 -8.98
N ILE A 104 -11.66 -2.86 -8.18
CA ILE A 104 -12.29 -1.58 -8.56
C ILE A 104 -11.28 -0.43 -8.54
N LEU A 105 -10.34 -0.42 -7.59
CA LEU A 105 -9.40 0.70 -7.40
C LEU A 105 -8.10 0.57 -8.22
N GLN A 106 -7.66 -0.64 -8.57
CA GLN A 106 -6.45 -0.90 -9.36
C GLN A 106 -6.42 -0.19 -10.73
N PRO A 107 -7.52 -0.08 -11.49
CA PRO A 107 -7.55 0.70 -12.73
C PRO A 107 -7.12 2.15 -12.54
N VAL A 108 -7.47 2.78 -11.40
CA VAL A 108 -7.10 4.16 -11.09
C VAL A 108 -5.59 4.30 -10.89
N VAL A 109 -4.99 3.36 -10.15
CA VAL A 109 -3.53 3.29 -9.97
C VAL A 109 -2.83 3.07 -11.31
N LYS A 110 -3.31 2.12 -12.12
CA LYS A 110 -2.72 1.81 -13.40
C LYS A 110 -2.81 2.98 -14.38
N ALA A 111 -3.94 3.68 -14.43
CA ALA A 111 -4.12 4.85 -15.28
C ALA A 111 -3.16 5.99 -14.90
N THR A 112 -3.07 6.32 -13.61
CA THR A 112 -2.19 7.38 -13.11
C THR A 112 -0.71 7.03 -13.21
N ALA A 113 -0.34 5.75 -13.07
CA ALA A 113 1.03 5.29 -13.30
C ALA A 113 1.51 5.53 -14.75
N VAL A 114 0.62 5.35 -15.74
CA VAL A 114 0.95 5.65 -17.15
C VAL A 114 1.17 7.15 -17.37
N MET A 115 0.44 8.00 -16.65
CA MET A 115 0.64 9.45 -16.70
C MET A 115 2.00 9.86 -16.12
N GLU A 116 2.37 9.29 -14.98
CA GLU A 116 3.68 9.54 -14.36
C GLU A 116 4.84 9.05 -15.24
N SER A 117 4.73 7.82 -15.79
CA SER A 117 5.77 7.28 -16.67
C SER A 117 5.89 8.09 -17.97
N GLY A 118 4.77 8.47 -18.58
CA GLY A 118 4.77 9.30 -19.78
C GLY A 118 5.43 10.66 -19.57
N THR A 119 5.25 11.26 -18.39
CA THR A 119 5.90 12.54 -18.05
C THR A 119 7.40 12.36 -17.81
N THR A 120 7.79 11.26 -17.16
CA THR A 120 9.21 10.90 -16.99
C THR A 120 9.92 10.66 -18.33
N ASP A 121 9.22 10.03 -19.28
CA ASP A 121 9.74 9.75 -20.62
C ASP A 121 9.83 11.00 -21.49
N ALA A 122 8.83 11.89 -21.45
CA ALA A 122 8.86 13.18 -22.12
C ALA A 122 10.01 14.05 -21.60
N MET A 123 10.15 14.12 -20.28
CA MET A 123 11.24 14.84 -19.62
C MET A 123 12.61 14.29 -20.09
N ARG A 124 12.80 12.96 -20.12
CA ARG A 124 14.03 12.33 -20.66
C ARG A 124 14.26 12.61 -22.15
N ALA A 125 13.20 12.74 -22.95
CA ALA A 125 13.29 13.09 -24.36
C ALA A 125 13.77 14.55 -24.57
N TYR A 126 13.21 15.51 -23.83
CA TYR A 126 13.68 16.90 -23.84
C TYR A 126 15.18 17.01 -23.48
N PHE A 127 15.66 16.19 -22.54
CA PHE A 127 17.07 16.17 -22.16
C PHE A 127 17.99 15.55 -23.22
N ARG A 128 17.56 14.49 -23.92
CA ARG A 128 18.34 13.96 -25.05
C ARG A 128 18.56 15.01 -26.13
N GLN A 129 17.58 15.90 -26.33
CA GLN A 129 17.68 16.99 -27.29
C GLN A 129 18.66 18.08 -26.84
N GLN A 130 18.70 18.43 -25.56
CA GLN A 130 19.71 19.36 -25.01
C GLN A 130 21.13 18.78 -24.98
N ARG A 131 21.28 17.45 -24.86
CA ARG A 131 22.60 16.78 -24.93
C ARG A 131 23.27 16.84 -26.30
N GLY A 132 22.53 17.20 -27.36
CA GLY A 132 23.05 17.39 -28.72
C GLY A 132 23.79 18.70 -28.96
N GLY A 133 23.95 19.55 -27.93
CA GLY A 133 24.71 20.79 -27.99
C GLY A 133 26.21 20.58 -28.24
N SER A 134 26.78 21.49 -29.03
CA SER A 134 28.18 21.54 -29.48
C SER A 134 29.21 21.20 -28.38
N PHE A 135 30.29 20.48 -28.72
CA PHE A 135 31.41 20.06 -27.84
C PHE A 135 31.94 21.15 -26.88
N MET A 136 31.80 22.43 -27.24
CA MET A 136 32.13 23.60 -26.41
C MET A 136 31.28 23.71 -25.13
N GLU A 137 30.02 23.24 -25.15
CA GLU A 137 29.10 23.23 -24.00
C GLU A 137 29.45 22.11 -23.00
N ALA A 138 29.97 20.98 -23.50
CA ALA A 138 30.39 19.84 -22.69
C ALA A 138 31.66 20.12 -21.86
N LEU A 139 32.50 21.06 -22.30
CA LEU A 139 33.70 21.48 -21.59
C LEU A 139 33.41 22.54 -20.50
N SER A 140 32.17 23.06 -20.41
CA SER A 140 31.82 24.05 -19.40
C SER A 140 31.62 23.42 -18.01
N PRO A 141 32.24 23.97 -16.95
CA PRO A 141 32.14 23.42 -15.60
C PRO A 141 30.74 23.55 -14.95
N ILE A 142 29.77 24.18 -15.60
CA ILE A 142 28.41 24.36 -15.07
C ILE A 142 27.49 23.20 -15.47
N ASN A 143 27.74 22.58 -16.63
CA ASN A 143 26.87 21.54 -17.16
C ASN A 143 27.05 20.20 -16.42
N TRP A 144 28.27 19.85 -15.98
CA TRP A 144 28.47 18.66 -15.14
C TRP A 144 27.84 18.80 -13.75
N ILE A 145 27.80 20.02 -13.19
CA ILE A 145 27.13 20.30 -11.91
C ILE A 145 25.62 20.18 -12.05
N ARG A 146 25.04 20.71 -13.14
CA ARG A 146 23.61 20.56 -13.44
C ARG A 146 23.21 19.10 -13.62
N GLU A 147 24.02 18.33 -14.34
CA GLU A 147 23.79 16.89 -14.55
C GLU A 147 23.86 16.11 -13.23
N ALA A 148 24.89 16.38 -12.40
CA ALA A 148 25.05 15.76 -11.09
C ALA A 148 23.92 16.12 -10.10
N PHE A 149 23.49 17.39 -10.08
CA PHE A 149 22.36 17.83 -9.24
C PHE A 149 21.05 17.16 -9.69
N ARG A 150 20.89 16.91 -11.00
CA ARG A 150 19.72 16.24 -11.55
C ARG A 150 19.67 14.76 -11.21
N GLU A 151 20.78 14.03 -11.36
CA GLU A 151 20.85 12.62 -10.93
C GLU A 151 20.58 12.47 -9.44
N LEU A 152 21.05 13.42 -8.63
CA LEU A 152 20.74 13.47 -7.20
C LEU A 152 19.24 13.66 -6.95
N LEU A 153 18.57 14.59 -7.65
CA LEU A 153 17.12 14.81 -7.52
C LEU A 153 16.32 13.59 -8.00
N GLU A 154 16.73 12.93 -9.09
CA GLU A 154 16.06 11.73 -9.60
C GLU A 154 16.19 10.55 -8.62
N LEU A 155 17.37 10.37 -8.01
CA LEU A 155 17.59 9.39 -6.95
C LEU A 155 16.70 9.67 -5.72
N VAL A 156 16.63 10.94 -5.30
CA VAL A 156 15.80 11.36 -4.16
C VAL A 156 14.32 11.14 -4.46
N TYR A 157 13.85 11.50 -5.65
CA TYR A 157 12.46 11.28 -6.07
C TYR A 157 12.09 9.79 -6.06
N GLN A 158 12.92 8.94 -6.68
CA GLN A 158 12.70 7.49 -6.70
C GLN A 158 12.73 6.89 -5.28
N GLY A 159 13.63 7.37 -4.43
CA GLY A 159 13.69 6.99 -3.02
C GLY A 159 12.42 7.33 -2.25
N VAL A 160 11.90 8.56 -2.41
CA VAL A 160 10.66 9.00 -1.77
C VAL A 160 9.45 8.21 -2.28
N ALA A 161 9.38 7.94 -3.59
CA ALA A 161 8.33 7.11 -4.19
C ALA A 161 8.35 5.67 -3.64
N LEU A 162 9.52 5.12 -3.35
CA LEU A 162 9.63 3.82 -2.69
C LEU A 162 9.11 3.87 -1.24
N ILE A 163 9.50 4.90 -0.48
CA ILE A 163 9.08 5.06 0.93
C ILE A 163 7.56 5.20 1.03
N ILE A 164 6.93 6.03 0.20
CA ILE A 164 5.46 6.18 0.23
C ILE A 164 4.76 4.88 -0.16
N ASN A 165 5.34 4.09 -1.05
CA ASN A 165 4.84 2.78 -1.44
C ASN A 165 4.90 1.77 -0.28
N VAL A 166 5.98 1.77 0.50
CA VAL A 166 6.14 0.93 1.69
C VAL A 166 5.11 1.30 2.77
N ILE A 167 4.98 2.59 3.09
CA ILE A 167 4.04 3.06 4.12
C ILE A 167 2.59 2.73 3.74
N ARG A 168 2.21 3.01 2.48
CA ARG A 168 0.88 2.71 1.95
C ARG A 168 0.56 1.22 2.07
N THR A 169 1.48 0.37 1.62
CA THR A 169 1.29 -1.08 1.62
C THR A 169 1.14 -1.62 3.03
N PHE A 170 1.97 -1.15 3.97
CA PHE A 170 1.85 -1.52 5.39
C PHE A 170 0.49 -1.13 5.97
N TYR A 171 0.03 0.11 5.73
CA TYR A 171 -1.24 0.58 6.28
C TYR A 171 -2.45 -0.17 5.70
N LEU A 172 -2.43 -0.49 4.39
CA LEU A 172 -3.47 -1.31 3.76
C LEU A 172 -3.50 -2.73 4.29
N ILE A 173 -2.33 -3.33 4.59
CA ILE A 173 -2.24 -4.65 5.24
C ILE A 173 -2.86 -4.60 6.64
N VAL A 174 -2.50 -3.60 7.46
CA VAL A 174 -3.07 -3.43 8.81
C VAL A 174 -4.59 -3.28 8.75
N LEU A 175 -5.10 -2.46 7.82
CA LEU A 175 -6.55 -2.29 7.65
C LEU A 175 -7.23 -3.58 7.15
N ALA A 176 -6.61 -4.33 6.25
CA ALA A 176 -7.13 -5.60 5.77
C ALA A 176 -7.17 -6.66 6.89
N ILE A 177 -6.16 -6.68 7.78
CA ILE A 177 -6.14 -7.53 8.97
C ILE A 177 -7.31 -7.18 9.88
N ILE A 178 -7.55 -5.89 10.16
CA ILE A 178 -8.59 -5.42 11.08
C ILE A 178 -10.01 -5.52 10.48
N GLY A 179 -10.13 -5.55 9.15
CA GLY A 179 -11.40 -5.52 8.44
C GLY A 179 -12.44 -6.54 8.91
N PRO A 180 -12.13 -7.84 9.10
CA PRO A 180 -13.09 -8.82 9.60
C PRO A 180 -13.69 -8.42 10.96
N ILE A 181 -12.87 -7.89 11.89
CA ILE A 181 -13.36 -7.44 13.20
C ILE A 181 -14.35 -6.29 13.04
N VAL A 182 -14.03 -5.33 12.17
CA VAL A 182 -14.91 -4.19 11.90
C VAL A 182 -16.27 -4.66 11.39
N PHE A 183 -16.29 -5.64 10.48
CA PHE A 183 -17.52 -6.26 10.01
C PHE A 183 -18.25 -7.00 11.14
N GLY A 184 -17.55 -7.76 11.99
CA GLY A 184 -18.14 -8.45 13.14
C GLY A 184 -18.78 -7.49 14.16
N LEU A 185 -18.13 -6.36 14.46
CA LEU A 185 -18.65 -5.35 15.37
C LEU A 185 -19.81 -4.54 14.77
N SER A 186 -19.83 -4.36 13.45
CA SER A 186 -20.90 -3.59 12.80
C SER A 186 -22.29 -4.23 12.85
N ILE A 187 -22.35 -5.53 13.19
CA ILE A 187 -23.62 -6.27 13.35
C ILE A 187 -24.46 -5.70 14.49
N TYR A 188 -23.81 -5.10 15.49
CA TYR A 188 -24.48 -4.43 16.59
C TYR A 188 -25.02 -3.07 16.10
N ASP A 189 -26.28 -2.75 16.40
CA ASP A 189 -26.96 -1.53 15.90
C ASP A 189 -26.21 -0.22 16.24
N GLY A 190 -25.36 -0.19 17.28
CA GLY A 190 -24.55 1.00 17.63
C GLY A 190 -23.26 1.21 16.83
N PHE A 191 -22.75 0.17 16.16
CA PHE A 191 -21.39 0.14 15.61
C PHE A 191 -21.35 0.07 14.07
N GLN A 192 -22.45 0.37 13.39
CA GLN A 192 -22.56 0.20 11.93
C GLN A 192 -21.63 1.14 11.15
N HIS A 193 -21.40 2.33 11.71
CA HIS A 193 -20.51 3.34 11.17
C HIS A 193 -19.06 2.85 11.01
N LEU A 194 -18.67 1.79 11.73
CA LEU A 194 -17.31 1.26 11.67
C LEU A 194 -16.95 0.76 10.25
N ILE A 195 -17.90 0.11 9.54
CA ILE A 195 -17.65 -0.33 8.15
C ILE A 195 -17.41 0.87 7.25
N THR A 196 -18.27 1.90 7.34
CA THR A 196 -18.15 3.07 6.48
C THR A 196 -16.85 3.83 6.73
N VAL A 197 -16.43 3.95 8.00
CA VAL A 197 -15.18 4.60 8.38
C VAL A 197 -13.97 3.77 7.92
N TRP A 198 -14.00 2.46 8.13
CA TRP A 198 -12.95 1.55 7.67
C TRP A 198 -12.80 1.59 6.15
N LEU A 199 -13.91 1.52 5.41
CA LEU A 199 -13.92 1.55 3.95
C LEU A 199 -13.39 2.89 3.43
N ALA A 200 -13.84 4.01 4.02
CA ALA A 200 -13.35 5.34 3.66
C ALA A 200 -11.84 5.47 3.89
N ARG A 201 -11.32 4.97 5.02
CA ARG A 201 -9.89 4.94 5.30
C ARG A 201 -9.12 4.06 4.32
N TYR A 202 -9.67 2.88 3.97
CA TYR A 202 -9.06 1.98 3.00
C TYR A 202 -8.89 2.66 1.65
N ILE A 203 -9.97 3.24 1.13
CA ILE A 203 -9.98 3.95 -0.16
C ILE A 203 -9.03 5.16 -0.10
N ASN A 204 -9.08 5.96 0.96
CA ASN A 204 -8.23 7.15 1.10
C ASN A 204 -6.74 6.79 1.02
N VAL A 205 -6.30 5.77 1.76
CA VAL A 205 -4.90 5.33 1.77
C VAL A 205 -4.51 4.69 0.44
N PHE A 206 -5.41 3.93 -0.17
CA PHE A 206 -5.18 3.36 -1.50
C PHE A 206 -4.91 4.45 -2.54
N LEU A 207 -5.65 5.56 -2.46
CA LEU A 207 -5.51 6.70 -3.36
C LEU A 207 -4.24 7.54 -3.15
N TRP A 208 -3.44 7.30 -2.10
CA TRP A 208 -2.19 8.04 -1.90
C TRP A 208 -1.22 7.90 -3.09
N LEU A 209 -1.17 6.72 -3.72
CA LEU A 209 -0.31 6.51 -4.89
C LEU A 209 -0.84 7.20 -6.15
N PRO A 210 -2.12 7.01 -6.56
CA PRO A 210 -2.68 7.79 -7.67
C PRO A 210 -2.50 9.30 -7.52
N VAL A 211 -2.68 9.82 -6.31
CA VAL A 211 -2.49 11.25 -6.02
C VAL A 211 -1.03 11.65 -6.21
N ALA A 212 -0.07 10.87 -5.69
CA ALA A 212 1.36 11.12 -5.90
C ALA A 212 1.74 11.12 -7.39
N ASN A 213 1.23 10.15 -8.15
CA ASN A 213 1.50 10.00 -9.58
C ASN A 213 0.95 11.18 -10.39
N ILE A 214 -0.24 11.69 -10.02
CA ILE A 214 -0.81 12.90 -10.65
C ILE A 214 0.05 14.13 -10.35
N PHE A 215 0.49 14.32 -9.10
CA PHE A 215 1.37 15.45 -8.76
C PHE A 215 2.73 15.33 -9.47
N GLY A 216 3.30 14.13 -9.57
CA GLY A 216 4.52 13.88 -10.34
C GLY A 216 4.35 14.25 -11.82
N ALA A 217 3.21 13.89 -12.42
CA ALA A 217 2.90 14.21 -13.82
C ALA A 217 2.64 15.72 -14.07
N ILE A 218 2.25 16.50 -13.06
CA ILE A 218 2.02 17.95 -13.19
C ILE A 218 3.34 18.75 -13.07
N ILE A 219 4.29 18.26 -12.29
CA ILE A 219 5.54 18.99 -11.98
C ILE A 219 6.58 18.84 -13.10
N ALA A 220 6.60 17.70 -13.79
CA ALA A 220 7.57 17.41 -14.86
C ALA A 220 7.09 17.89 -16.24
#